data_AF-A0A3D2SXH0-F1
#
_entry.id   AF-A0A3D2SXH0-F1
#
_cell.length_a   1.000
_cell.length_b   1.000
_cell.length_c   1.000
_cell.angle_alpha   90.00
_cell.angle_beta   90.00
_cell.angle_gamma   90.00
#
_symmetry.space_group_name_H-M   'P 1'
#
loop_
_entity.id
_entity.type
_entity.pdbx_description
1 polymer ?
#
loop_
_entity_poly.entity_id
_entity_poly.type
_entity_poly.pdbx_seq_one_letter_code
_entity_poly.pdbx_strand_id
1 'polypeptide(L)'
;YVQGGGTLLGVCGGAYFLSEDISFKMLERDGSVTLKDKKGIGLIAARSFNVAVYDDYGSSSAQFATLRMGADYLHAYYNGGPRYEFYSKNQMFPFLFFEDGAEAGVQIKVGRGRVLALSVHPEYSMKALPEELQKLHPAQEKLRAQMRGVKSDHDMILDQIFTRINFVQIPVAECRHAR
;
A
#
# COMPACT_ATOMS: atom_id res chain seq x y z
N TYR A 1 -12.76 18.32 -1.95
CA TYR A 1 -12.29 17.74 -3.23
C TYR A 1 -12.83 16.32 -3.46
N VAL A 2 -12.37 15.29 -2.71
CA VAL A 2 -12.75 13.89 -2.95
C VAL A 2 -14.27 13.65 -2.88
N GLN A 3 -14.94 14.12 -1.82
CA GLN A 3 -16.40 13.99 -1.67
C GLN A 3 -17.19 14.53 -2.88
N GLY A 4 -16.65 15.53 -3.58
CA GLY A 4 -17.24 16.17 -4.77
C GLY A 4 -16.98 15.46 -6.10
N GLY A 5 -16.25 14.34 -6.11
CA GLY A 5 -15.93 13.59 -7.34
C GLY A 5 -14.43 13.45 -7.64
N GLY A 6 -13.57 14.12 -6.87
CA GLY A 6 -12.12 14.05 -7.06
C GLY A 6 -11.54 12.67 -6.76
N THR A 7 -10.41 12.36 -7.40
CA THR A 7 -9.57 11.20 -7.05
C THR A 7 -8.34 11.67 -6.29
N LEU A 8 -8.07 11.07 -5.13
CA LEU A 8 -6.89 11.35 -4.31
C LEU A 8 -6.02 10.10 -4.21
N LEU A 9 -4.73 10.25 -4.47
CA LEU A 9 -3.72 9.21 -4.34
C LEU A 9 -2.87 9.50 -3.09
N GLY A 10 -2.82 8.54 -2.16
CA GLY A 10 -1.90 8.55 -1.03
C GLY A 10 -0.89 7.42 -1.17
N VAL A 11 0.39 7.74 -1.02
CA VAL A 11 1.50 6.79 -1.08
C VAL A 11 2.26 6.88 0.23
N CYS A 12 2.56 5.74 0.86
CA CYS A 12 3.32 5.64 2.11
C CYS A 12 2.80 6.61 3.19
N GLY A 13 3.55 7.66 3.52
CA GLY A 13 3.13 8.73 4.45
C GLY A 13 1.77 9.33 4.11
N GLY A 14 1.51 9.60 2.83
CA GLY A 14 0.20 10.10 2.39
C GLY A 14 -0.93 9.09 2.65
N ALA A 15 -0.63 7.79 2.52
CA ALA A 15 -1.60 6.72 2.77
C ALA A 15 -1.96 6.57 4.26
N TYR A 16 -1.02 6.86 5.18
CA TYR A 16 -1.32 6.96 6.62
C TYR A 16 -2.33 8.07 6.91
N PHE A 17 -2.08 9.28 6.42
CA PHE A 17 -2.92 10.45 6.72
C PHE A 17 -4.35 10.35 6.21
N LEU A 18 -4.64 9.44 5.28
CA LEU A 18 -6.00 9.22 4.78
C LEU A 18 -6.87 8.43 5.76
N SER A 19 -6.27 7.72 6.70
CA SER A 19 -6.97 6.92 7.72
C SER A 19 -7.67 7.78 8.76
N GLU A 20 -8.62 7.18 9.46
CA GLU A 20 -9.25 7.80 10.62
C GLU A 20 -8.29 7.84 11.80
N ASP A 21 -7.68 6.69 12.09
CA ASP A 21 -6.69 6.53 13.14
C ASP A 21 -5.33 6.15 12.57
N ILE A 22 -4.29 6.65 13.22
CA ILE A 22 -2.90 6.40 12.85
C ILE A 22 -2.15 6.03 14.12
N SER A 23 -1.50 4.87 14.11
CA SER A 23 -0.67 4.39 15.21
C SER A 23 0.75 4.17 14.72
N PHE A 24 1.69 4.97 15.22
CA PHE A 24 3.11 4.81 14.91
C PHE A 24 3.86 4.20 16.09
N LYS A 25 4.48 3.05 15.87
CA LYS A 25 5.53 2.52 16.73
C LYS A 25 6.83 3.25 16.40
N MET A 26 7.40 3.97 17.35
CA MET A 26 8.67 4.67 17.19
C MET A 26 9.72 4.11 18.13
N LEU A 27 10.94 3.89 17.61
CA LEU A 27 12.12 3.65 18.42
C LEU A 27 12.72 5.00 18.79
N GLU A 28 12.70 5.33 20.08
CA GLU A 28 13.28 6.55 20.62
C GLU A 28 14.81 6.40 20.71
N ARG A 29 15.52 7.53 20.89
CA ARG A 29 17.00 7.55 20.92
C ARG A 29 17.60 6.75 22.07
N ASP A 30 16.86 6.57 23.15
CA ASP A 30 17.25 5.78 24.31
C ASP A 30 16.98 4.27 24.13
N GLY A 31 16.51 3.86 22.94
CA GLY A 31 16.15 2.47 22.63
C GLY A 31 14.77 2.06 23.14
N SER A 32 14.03 2.97 23.80
CA SER A 32 12.65 2.70 24.19
C SER A 32 11.72 2.74 22.97
N VAL A 33 10.61 2.01 23.09
CA VAL A 33 9.58 1.96 22.05
C VAL A 33 8.37 2.72 22.55
N THR A 34 7.94 3.73 21.80
CA THR A 34 6.72 4.48 22.09
C THR A 34 5.68 4.24 21.00
N LEU A 35 4.41 4.13 21.41
CA LEU A 35 3.28 4.16 20.49
C LEU A 35 2.74 5.59 20.46
N LYS A 36 2.68 6.17 19.26
CA LYS A 36 2.11 7.50 19.04
C LYS A 36 0.85 7.37 18.20
N ASP A 37 -0.28 7.60 18.86
CA ASP A 37 -1.58 7.64 18.21
C ASP A 37 -1.93 9.06 17.76
N LYS A 38 -2.47 9.16 16.55
CA LYS A 38 -2.91 10.42 15.93
C LYS A 38 -4.20 10.19 15.13
N LYS A 39 -4.96 11.26 14.95
CA LYS A 39 -6.07 11.29 13.99
C LYS A 39 -5.57 11.68 12.61
N GLY A 40 -6.05 10.98 11.58
CA GLY A 40 -5.86 11.37 10.19
C GLY A 40 -7.07 12.15 9.65
N ILE A 41 -7.16 12.25 8.32
CA ILE A 41 -8.24 12.95 7.62
C ILE A 41 -9.55 12.14 7.67
N GLY A 42 -9.50 10.83 7.93
CA GLY A 42 -10.68 9.99 8.05
C GLY A 42 -11.43 9.74 6.73
N LEU A 43 -10.70 9.69 5.61
CA LEU A 43 -11.27 9.25 4.32
C LEU A 43 -11.30 7.72 4.20
N ILE A 44 -10.50 7.04 5.02
CA ILE A 44 -10.44 5.59 5.15
C ILE A 44 -10.84 5.23 6.59
N ALA A 45 -11.96 4.53 6.75
CA ALA A 45 -12.44 4.03 8.04
C ALA A 45 -11.59 2.85 8.52
N ALA A 46 -10.37 3.15 8.95
CA ALA A 46 -9.39 2.20 9.42
C ALA A 46 -8.45 2.85 10.43
N ARG A 47 -7.82 1.99 11.23
CA ARG A 47 -6.54 2.31 11.85
C ARG A 47 -5.42 1.92 10.89
N SER A 48 -4.57 2.89 10.57
CA SER A 48 -3.30 2.62 9.89
C SER A 48 -2.17 2.51 10.89
N PHE A 49 -1.25 1.59 10.65
CA PHE A 49 -0.12 1.36 11.54
C PHE A 49 1.10 0.85 10.79
N ASN A 50 2.28 1.07 11.34
CA ASN A 50 3.52 0.44 10.88
C ASN A 50 3.73 -0.89 11.63
N VAL A 51 2.98 -1.96 11.30
CA VAL A 51 3.12 -3.25 12.01
C VAL A 51 4.47 -3.89 11.72
N ALA A 52 5.10 -4.33 12.81
CA ALA A 52 6.02 -5.46 13.05
C ALA A 52 7.17 -5.80 12.08
N VAL A 53 7.22 -5.33 10.83
CA VAL A 53 8.43 -5.46 10.00
C VAL A 53 9.60 -4.66 10.62
N TYR A 54 9.29 -3.67 11.47
CA TYR A 54 10.28 -2.97 12.29
C TYR A 54 10.77 -3.76 13.50
N ASP A 55 10.09 -4.83 13.92
CA ASP A 55 10.49 -5.62 15.11
C ASP A 55 11.52 -6.70 14.77
N ASP A 56 11.47 -7.27 13.57
CA ASP A 56 12.47 -8.25 13.10
C ASP A 56 13.61 -7.61 12.29
N TYR A 57 13.41 -6.41 11.74
CA TYR A 57 14.39 -5.74 10.86
C TYR A 57 14.66 -4.32 11.37
N GLY A 58 15.50 -4.21 12.41
CA GLY A 58 15.95 -2.91 12.94
C GLY A 58 16.47 -1.98 11.85
N SER A 59 16.14 -0.68 11.94
CA SER A 59 16.61 0.45 11.10
C SER A 59 16.73 0.28 9.57
N SER A 60 16.24 -0.83 8.99
CA SER A 60 16.48 -1.27 7.60
C SER A 60 15.20 -1.74 6.90
N SER A 61 14.06 -1.13 7.23
CA SER A 61 12.72 -1.45 6.68
C SER A 61 12.50 -1.08 5.20
N ALA A 62 13.50 -0.45 4.58
CA ALA A 62 13.53 -0.09 3.17
C ALA A 62 13.97 -1.29 2.32
N GLN A 63 13.04 -1.93 1.61
CA GLN A 63 13.32 -3.10 0.80
C GLN A 63 12.32 -3.24 -0.35
N PHE A 64 12.60 -4.12 -1.30
CA PHE A 64 11.56 -4.59 -2.21
C PHE A 64 10.71 -5.65 -1.51
N ALA A 65 9.42 -5.38 -1.42
CA ALA A 65 8.44 -6.36 -0.98
C ALA A 65 7.88 -7.08 -2.20
N THR A 66 7.73 -8.40 -2.09
CA THR A 66 6.91 -9.18 -3.01
C THR A 66 5.45 -8.85 -2.76
N LEU A 67 4.74 -8.54 -3.82
CA LEU A 67 3.32 -8.24 -3.83
C LEU A 67 2.61 -9.22 -4.75
N ARG A 68 1.32 -9.41 -4.49
CA ARG A 68 0.41 -10.16 -5.35
C ARG A 68 -0.61 -9.22 -5.99
N MET A 69 -0.79 -9.36 -7.29
CA MET A 69 -1.79 -8.66 -8.08
C MET A 69 -2.55 -9.66 -8.96
N GLY A 70 -3.71 -10.11 -8.50
CA GLY A 70 -4.41 -11.22 -9.15
C GLY A 70 -3.56 -12.51 -9.08
N ALA A 71 -3.22 -13.07 -10.25
CA ALA A 71 -2.35 -14.25 -10.36
C ALA A 71 -0.86 -13.89 -10.44
N ASP A 72 -0.52 -12.61 -10.63
CA ASP A 72 0.84 -12.16 -10.82
C ASP A 72 1.52 -11.82 -9.49
N TYR A 73 2.84 -12.04 -9.47
CA TYR A 73 3.72 -11.59 -8.41
C TYR A 73 4.57 -10.43 -8.92
N LEU A 74 4.62 -9.36 -8.13
CA LEU A 74 5.28 -8.09 -8.48
C LEU A 74 6.21 -7.66 -7.33
N HIS A 75 7.16 -6.79 -7.61
CA HIS A 75 8.05 -6.24 -6.60
C HIS A 75 7.93 -4.72 -6.58
N ALA A 76 7.71 -4.17 -5.38
CA ALA A 76 7.63 -2.74 -5.17
C ALA A 76 8.46 -2.33 -3.98
N TYR A 77 9.00 -1.11 -4.03
CA TYR A 77 9.77 -0.57 -2.93
C TYR A 77 8.84 -0.27 -1.75
N TYR A 78 9.15 -0.85 -0.60
CA TYR A 78 8.45 -0.66 0.65
C TYR A 78 9.40 -0.01 1.64
N ASN A 79 8.97 1.09 2.25
CA ASN A 79 9.75 1.81 3.25
C ASN A 79 8.84 2.21 4.41
N GLY A 80 8.34 1.20 5.13
CA GLY A 80 7.50 1.42 6.31
C GLY A 80 6.14 2.06 6.02
N GLY A 81 5.54 1.80 4.85
CA GLY A 81 4.19 2.27 4.56
C GLY A 81 3.11 1.56 5.38
N PRO A 82 1.87 2.07 5.38
CA PRO A 82 0.82 1.61 6.30
C PRO A 82 0.39 0.18 6.04
N ARG A 83 0.15 -0.54 7.13
CA ARG A 83 -0.82 -1.63 7.21
C ARG A 83 -2.13 -1.08 7.77
N TYR A 84 -3.22 -1.79 7.53
CA TYR A 84 -4.56 -1.31 7.88
C TYR A 84 -5.33 -2.35 8.70
N GLU A 85 -6.04 -1.86 9.69
CA GLU A 85 -7.11 -2.57 10.40
C GLU A 85 -8.41 -1.81 10.08
N PHE A 86 -9.13 -2.31 9.08
CA PHE A 86 -10.35 -1.67 8.60
C PHE A 86 -11.50 -1.89 9.58
N TYR A 87 -12.16 -0.81 9.98
CA TYR A 87 -13.33 -0.85 10.86
C TYR A 87 -14.56 -1.39 10.14
N SER A 88 -14.64 -1.18 8.82
CA SER A 88 -15.62 -1.85 7.97
C SER A 88 -15.04 -2.07 6.58
N LYS A 89 -15.31 -3.23 5.96
CA LYS A 89 -14.78 -3.58 4.64
C LYS A 89 -15.70 -3.19 3.47
N ASN A 90 -16.90 -2.69 3.74
CA ASN A 90 -18.01 -2.73 2.78
C ASN A 90 -17.89 -1.79 1.56
N GLN A 91 -16.84 -0.97 1.46
CA GLN A 91 -16.59 -0.09 0.30
C GLN A 91 -15.10 0.00 -0.07
N MET A 92 -14.34 -1.05 0.22
CA MET A 92 -12.93 -1.18 -0.12
C MET A 92 -12.74 -2.19 -1.25
N PHE A 93 -11.93 -1.81 -2.24
CA PHE A 93 -11.54 -2.64 -3.37
C PHE A 93 -10.01 -2.79 -3.35
N PRO A 94 -9.46 -3.81 -2.68
CA PRO A 94 -8.04 -4.08 -2.72
C PRO A 94 -7.62 -4.52 -4.12
N PHE A 95 -6.44 -4.06 -4.56
CA PHE A 95 -5.88 -4.41 -5.86
C PHE A 95 -4.40 -4.81 -5.79
N LEU A 96 -3.75 -4.63 -4.64
CA LEU A 96 -2.42 -5.14 -4.35
C LEU A 96 -2.41 -5.72 -2.94
N PHE A 97 -1.72 -6.85 -2.78
CA PHE A 97 -1.58 -7.55 -1.50
C PHE A 97 -0.12 -7.83 -1.20
N PHE A 98 0.25 -7.82 0.07
CA PHE A 98 1.49 -8.42 0.56
C PHE A 98 1.37 -9.96 0.53
N GLU A 99 2.49 -10.67 0.70
CA GLU A 99 2.52 -12.14 0.73
C GLU A 99 1.69 -12.74 1.88
N ASP A 100 1.61 -12.05 3.01
CA ASP A 100 0.78 -12.40 4.16
C ASP A 100 -0.73 -12.19 3.92
N GLY A 101 -1.10 -11.69 2.73
CA GLY A 101 -2.47 -11.45 2.33
C GLY A 101 -3.04 -10.11 2.79
N ALA A 102 -2.30 -9.29 3.54
CA ALA A 102 -2.78 -7.95 3.87
C ALA A 102 -2.73 -7.01 2.67
N GLU A 103 -3.57 -5.99 2.68
CA GLU A 103 -3.72 -5.05 1.58
C GLU A 103 -2.51 -4.10 1.48
N ALA A 104 -1.86 -4.07 0.32
CA ALA A 104 -0.77 -3.14 -0.02
C ALA A 104 -1.23 -1.98 -0.90
N GLY A 105 -2.39 -2.13 -1.54
CA GLY A 105 -3.01 -1.11 -2.38
C GLY A 105 -4.53 -1.27 -2.39
N VAL A 106 -5.23 -0.22 -1.99
CA VAL A 106 -6.69 -0.21 -1.87
C VAL A 106 -7.31 0.98 -2.58
N GLN A 107 -8.47 0.75 -3.19
CA GLN A 107 -9.36 1.80 -3.66
C GLN A 107 -10.58 1.88 -2.75
N ILE A 108 -10.94 3.08 -2.29
CA ILE A 108 -12.10 3.31 -1.43
C ILE A 108 -12.97 4.39 -2.04
N LYS A 109 -14.28 4.15 -2.09
CA LYS A 109 -15.26 5.16 -2.52
C LYS A 109 -15.51 6.15 -1.39
N VAL A 110 -15.47 7.44 -1.69
CA VAL A 110 -15.77 8.51 -0.73
C VAL A 110 -16.68 9.55 -1.37
N GLY A 111 -17.95 9.54 -0.97
CA GLY A 111 -18.98 10.37 -1.61
C GLY A 111 -19.09 10.07 -3.11
N ARG A 112 -18.87 11.10 -3.95
CA ARG A 112 -18.83 10.95 -5.41
C ARG A 112 -17.44 10.62 -5.97
N GLY A 113 -16.39 10.73 -5.16
CA GLY A 113 -15.02 10.48 -5.57
C GLY A 113 -14.46 9.19 -4.98
N ARG A 114 -13.12 9.11 -4.97
CA ARG A 114 -12.40 7.94 -4.48
C ARG A 114 -11.02 8.29 -3.97
N VAL A 115 -10.54 7.40 -3.11
CA VAL A 115 -9.18 7.39 -2.59
C VAL A 115 -8.48 6.14 -3.11
N LEU A 116 -7.25 6.31 -3.57
CA LEU A 116 -6.29 5.24 -3.80
C LEU A 116 -5.21 5.37 -2.73
N ALA A 117 -5.01 4.33 -1.92
CA ALA A 117 -3.98 4.30 -0.89
C ALA A 117 -3.02 3.15 -1.16
N LEU A 118 -1.72 3.44 -1.20
CA LEU A 118 -0.65 2.47 -1.39
C LEU A 118 0.33 2.50 -0.23
N SER A 119 0.64 1.31 0.25
CA SER A 119 1.64 1.04 1.29
C SER A 119 3.06 0.96 0.74
N VAL A 120 3.18 0.82 -0.57
CA VAL A 120 4.44 0.76 -1.31
C VAL A 120 4.64 2.03 -2.13
N HIS A 121 5.87 2.25 -2.57
CA HIS A 121 6.26 3.35 -3.42
C HIS A 121 6.33 2.88 -4.88
N PRO A 122 5.24 3.01 -5.65
CA PRO A 122 5.24 2.64 -7.05
C PRO A 122 6.17 3.54 -7.88
N GLU A 123 6.61 4.69 -7.38
CA GLU A 123 7.52 5.61 -8.07
C GLU A 123 8.96 5.09 -8.17
N TYR A 124 9.37 4.14 -7.34
CA TYR A 124 10.69 3.53 -7.42
C TYR A 124 10.64 2.22 -8.18
N SER A 125 11.60 2.02 -9.08
CA SER A 125 11.83 0.74 -9.75
C SER A 125 13.16 0.14 -9.31
N MET A 126 13.26 -1.18 -9.31
CA MET A 126 14.54 -1.87 -9.07
C MET A 126 15.64 -1.44 -10.05
N LYS A 127 15.26 -1.03 -11.27
CA LYS A 127 16.20 -0.58 -12.31
C LYS A 127 16.83 0.77 -12.01
N ALA A 128 16.13 1.62 -11.25
CA ALA A 128 16.55 3.00 -10.98
C ALA A 128 17.29 3.16 -9.64
N LEU A 129 17.42 2.09 -8.84
CA LEU A 129 18.08 2.17 -7.54
C LEU A 129 19.59 1.89 -7.63
N PRO A 130 20.40 2.57 -6.79
CA PRO A 130 21.81 2.23 -6.59
C PRO A 130 22.00 0.74 -6.30
N GLU A 131 23.02 0.11 -6.86
CA GLU A 131 23.30 -1.35 -6.73
C GLU A 131 23.30 -1.84 -5.27
N GLU A 132 23.71 -0.97 -4.34
CA GLU A 132 23.76 -1.22 -2.90
C GLU A 132 22.37 -1.54 -2.30
N LEU A 133 21.31 -0.93 -2.83
CA LEU A 133 19.91 -1.13 -2.41
C LEU A 133 19.19 -2.22 -3.23
N GLN A 134 19.84 -2.76 -4.27
CA GLN A 134 19.33 -3.91 -5.03
C GLN A 134 19.64 -5.26 -4.34
N LYS A 135 20.32 -5.24 -3.20
CA LYS A 135 20.63 -6.43 -2.40
C LYS A 135 19.36 -6.92 -1.71
N LEU A 136 18.67 -7.81 -2.41
CA LEU A 136 17.53 -8.56 -1.90
C LEU A 136 17.95 -9.46 -0.74
N HIS A 137 17.04 -9.72 0.20
CA HIS A 137 17.26 -10.71 1.26
C HIS A 137 17.56 -12.10 0.63
N PRO A 138 18.37 -13.00 1.24
CA PRO A 138 18.70 -14.30 0.63
C PRO A 138 17.48 -15.16 0.24
N ALA A 139 16.36 -15.02 0.95
CA ALA A 139 15.08 -15.65 0.58
C ALA A 139 14.50 -15.10 -0.74
N GLN A 140 14.79 -13.85 -1.07
CA GLN A 140 14.36 -13.12 -2.26
C GLN A 140 15.35 -13.25 -3.43
N GLU A 141 16.59 -13.72 -3.24
CA GLU A 141 17.50 -14.03 -4.36
C GLU A 141 17.02 -15.25 -5.17
N LYS A 142 16.46 -16.25 -4.49
CA LYS A 142 15.80 -17.40 -5.13
C LYS A 142 14.59 -16.93 -5.96
N LEU A 143 13.89 -15.93 -5.44
CA LEU A 143 12.80 -15.23 -6.13
C LEU A 143 13.33 -14.42 -7.32
N ARG A 144 14.45 -13.70 -7.20
CA ARG A 144 15.11 -12.96 -8.30
C ARG A 144 15.46 -13.87 -9.48
N ALA A 145 15.94 -15.08 -9.20
CA ALA A 145 16.22 -16.09 -10.22
C ALA A 145 14.92 -16.57 -10.92
N GLN A 146 13.82 -16.69 -10.19
CA GLN A 146 12.48 -16.97 -10.73
C GLN A 146 11.88 -15.75 -11.48
N MET A 147 12.22 -14.53 -11.05
CA MET A 147 11.76 -13.25 -11.60
C MET A 147 12.50 -12.78 -12.85
N ARG A 148 13.59 -13.44 -13.28
CA ARG A 148 14.20 -13.16 -14.59
C ARG A 148 13.23 -13.40 -15.76
N GLY A 149 12.04 -13.99 -15.49
CA GLY A 149 10.91 -14.09 -16.41
C GLY A 149 9.81 -13.02 -16.27
N VAL A 150 9.88 -12.10 -15.29
CA VAL A 150 8.81 -11.10 -15.04
C VAL A 150 9.26 -9.71 -15.48
N LYS A 151 8.62 -9.21 -16.54
CA LYS A 151 8.77 -7.87 -17.12
C LYS A 151 8.08 -6.84 -16.21
N SER A 152 8.70 -5.66 -16.09
CA SER A 152 8.04 -4.35 -15.85
C SER A 152 7.04 -4.25 -14.68
N ASP A 153 7.33 -4.82 -13.52
CA ASP A 153 6.47 -4.74 -12.31
C ASP A 153 6.05 -3.31 -11.95
N HIS A 154 6.97 -2.35 -12.10
CA HIS A 154 6.73 -0.92 -11.91
C HIS A 154 5.64 -0.38 -12.86
N ASP A 155 5.78 -0.65 -14.15
CA ASP A 155 4.84 -0.18 -15.17
C ASP A 155 3.46 -0.81 -14.95
N MET A 156 3.41 -2.08 -14.55
CA MET A 156 2.15 -2.77 -14.23
C MET A 156 1.40 -2.11 -13.07
N ILE A 157 2.11 -1.72 -12.00
CA ILE A 157 1.50 -1.02 -10.87
C ILE A 157 1.02 0.38 -11.28
N LEU A 158 1.83 1.12 -12.03
CA LEU A 158 1.45 2.43 -12.55
C LEU A 158 0.24 2.35 -13.48
N ASP A 159 0.18 1.37 -14.38
CA ASP A 159 -0.97 1.15 -15.27
C ASP A 159 -2.24 0.88 -14.47
N GLN A 160 -2.17 0.10 -13.38
CA GLN A 160 -3.32 -0.12 -12.51
C GLN A 160 -3.77 1.16 -11.80
N ILE A 161 -2.82 2.01 -11.37
CA ILE A 161 -3.11 3.31 -10.76
C ILE A 161 -3.76 4.24 -11.79
N PHE A 162 -3.16 4.40 -12.97
CA PHE A 162 -3.68 5.27 -14.02
C PHE A 162 -5.02 4.78 -14.55
N THR A 163 -5.21 3.48 -14.72
CA THR A 163 -6.51 2.90 -15.04
C THR A 163 -7.55 3.34 -14.01
N ARG A 164 -7.26 3.20 -12.72
CA ARG A 164 -8.18 3.60 -11.65
C ARG A 164 -8.40 5.10 -11.56
N ILE A 165 -7.40 5.92 -11.87
CA ILE A 165 -7.56 7.38 -11.92
C ILE A 165 -8.43 7.77 -13.12
N ASN A 166 -8.14 7.21 -14.30
CA ASN A 166 -8.74 7.55 -15.59
C ASN A 166 -10.13 6.95 -15.80
N PHE A 167 -10.53 5.93 -15.04
CA PHE A 167 -11.91 5.41 -15.03
C PHE A 167 -12.86 6.44 -14.40
N VAL A 168 -13.16 7.51 -15.11
CA VAL A 168 -14.31 8.38 -14.87
C VAL A 168 -15.55 7.51 -15.11
N GLN A 169 -16.32 7.27 -14.05
CA GLN A 169 -17.63 6.57 -14.08
C GLN A 169 -17.61 5.07 -14.41
N ILE A 170 -17.35 4.23 -13.40
CA ILE A 170 -18.17 3.01 -13.28
C ILE A 170 -19.34 3.41 -12.40
N PRO A 171 -20.59 3.41 -12.91
CA PRO A 171 -21.75 3.47 -12.04
C PRO A 171 -21.59 2.35 -11.03
N VAL A 172 -21.62 2.67 -9.73
CA VAL A 172 -21.90 1.65 -8.72
C VAL A 172 -23.36 1.25 -8.93
N ALA A 173 -23.62 0.54 -10.02
CA ALA A 173 -24.91 -0.01 -10.35
C ALA A 173 -25.10 -1.19 -9.41
N GLU A 174 -25.89 -0.91 -8.38
CA GLU A 174 -26.82 -1.86 -7.80
C GLU A 174 -26.21 -3.18 -7.31
N CYS A 175 -25.61 -3.15 -6.11
CA CYS A 175 -25.87 -4.23 -5.15
C CYS A 175 -27.35 -4.16 -4.75
N ARG A 176 -28.25 -4.61 -5.65
CA ARG A 176 -29.60 -4.98 -5.25
C ARG A 176 -29.49 -6.24 -4.41
N HIS A 177 -30.05 -6.16 -3.21
CA HIS A 177 -30.29 -7.27 -2.32
C HIS A 177 -30.74 -8.52 -3.07
N ALA A 178 -29.94 -9.59 -2.98
CA ALA A 178 -30.51 -10.93 -2.98
C ALA A 178 -31.28 -11.06 -1.66
N ARG A 179 -32.60 -11.13 -1.78
CA ARG A 179 -33.51 -11.52 -0.69
C ARG A 179 -33.33 -12.99 -0.38
#